data_AF-A0A6I2GI78-F1
#
_entry.id   AF-A0A6I2GI78-F1
#
_cell.length_a   1.000
_cell.length_b   1.000
_cell.length_c   1.000
_cell.angle_alpha   90.00
_cell.angle_beta   90.00
_cell.angle_gamma   90.00
#
_symmetry.space_group_name_H-M   'P 1'
#
loop_
_entity.id
_entity.type
_entity.pdbx_description
1 polymer ?
#
loop_
_entity_poly.entity_id
_entity_poly.type
_entity_poly.pdbx_seq_one_letter_code
_entity_poly.pdbx_strand_id
1 'polypeptide(L)'
;MSVPAPAKDPRYRHFRAAAYGLYIAVVSAFSLMLIVSVTRSIRAMTPPRLPAAEPTLSVRECLDGAQQAWRDLEREREALVNLSPAHSVDQEWMVFRTGWLKQLRERESHCALESRERAQVKVVYGRLEQVLDLYTIHAVQYAGEVGYAVDGLHDAFEAARASPAAGRVP
;
A
#
# COMPACT_ATOMS: atom_id res chain seq x y z
N MET A 1 -16.19 -58.65 7.66
CA MET A 1 -15.29 -58.80 8.83
C MET A 1 -14.27 -57.68 8.77
N SER A 2 -14.27 -56.79 9.75
CA SER A 2 -13.33 -55.68 9.86
C SER A 2 -11.97 -56.21 10.33
N VAL A 3 -10.92 -55.96 9.55
CA VAL A 3 -9.54 -56.30 9.93
C VAL A 3 -9.19 -55.51 11.19
N PRO A 4 -8.77 -56.15 12.30
CA PRO A 4 -8.32 -55.43 13.48
C PRO A 4 -7.09 -54.61 13.09
N ALA A 5 -7.10 -53.31 13.39
CA ALA A 5 -5.94 -52.47 13.16
C ALA A 5 -4.70 -53.10 13.84
N PRO A 6 -3.56 -53.23 13.15
CA PRO A 6 -2.38 -53.83 13.74
C PRO A 6 -2.02 -53.10 15.04
N ALA A 7 -1.89 -53.85 16.14
CA ALA A 7 -1.58 -53.30 17.44
C ALA A 7 -0.29 -52.47 17.35
N LYS A 8 -0.38 -51.17 17.61
CA LYS A 8 0.76 -50.25 17.58
C LYS A 8 1.78 -50.69 18.63
N ASP A 9 2.90 -51.25 18.18
CA ASP A 9 4.00 -51.67 19.06
C ASP A 9 4.45 -50.50 19.97
N PRO A 10 4.41 -50.65 21.32
CA PRO A 10 4.73 -49.61 22.28
C PRO A 10 6.22 -49.20 22.25
N ARG A 11 7.13 -50.05 21.78
CA ARG A 11 8.57 -49.74 21.70
C ARG A 11 8.88 -48.58 20.76
N TYR A 12 8.06 -48.39 19.72
CA TYR A 12 8.22 -47.30 18.75
C TYR A 12 7.49 -46.01 19.15
N ARG A 13 6.91 -45.91 20.35
CA ARG A 13 6.21 -44.68 20.81
C ARG A 13 7.16 -43.48 20.87
N HIS A 14 8.37 -43.66 21.40
CA HIS A 14 9.36 -42.59 21.50
C HIS A 14 9.85 -42.13 20.12
N PHE A 15 10.13 -43.07 19.22
CA PHE A 15 10.53 -42.75 17.83
C PHE A 15 9.41 -42.02 17.06
N ARG A 16 8.15 -42.44 17.21
CA ARG A 16 7.02 -41.74 16.59
C ARG A 16 6.81 -40.36 17.19
N ALA A 17 6.92 -40.22 18.51
CA ALA A 17 6.82 -38.92 19.18
C ALA A 17 7.94 -37.98 18.73
N ALA A 18 9.17 -38.46 18.60
CA ALA A 18 10.29 -37.69 18.08
C ALA A 18 10.09 -37.30 16.60
N ALA A 19 9.61 -38.22 15.76
CA ALA A 19 9.31 -37.94 14.36
C ALA A 19 8.19 -36.90 14.20
N TYR A 20 7.11 -36.99 14.97
CA TYR A 20 6.05 -35.98 14.98
C TYR A 20 6.53 -34.64 15.55
N GLY A 21 7.34 -34.66 16.60
CA GLY A 21 7.96 -33.46 17.15
C GLY A 21 8.84 -32.74 16.13
N LEU A 22 9.68 -33.49 15.41
CA LEU A 22 10.50 -32.96 14.33
C LEU A 22 9.64 -32.41 13.18
N TYR A 23 8.62 -33.15 12.77
CA TYR A 23 7.69 -32.69 11.73
C TYR A 23 7.00 -31.38 12.12
N ILE A 24 6.45 -31.29 13.34
CA ILE A 24 5.81 -30.07 13.84
C ILE A 24 6.83 -28.93 13.94
N ALA A 25 8.05 -29.20 14.39
CA ALA A 25 9.11 -28.19 14.46
C ALA A 25 9.48 -27.65 13.07
N VAL A 26 9.64 -28.52 12.07
CA VAL A 26 9.95 -28.10 10.69
C VAL A 26 8.79 -27.34 10.07
N VAL A 27 7.55 -27.83 10.21
CA VAL A 27 6.35 -27.16 9.67
C VAL A 27 6.12 -25.80 10.33
N SER A 28 6.29 -25.71 11.65
CA SER A 28 6.16 -24.44 12.37
C SER A 28 7.27 -23.46 12.00
N ALA A 29 8.53 -23.89 11.92
CA ALA A 29 9.63 -23.07 11.46
C ALA A 29 9.42 -22.56 10.03
N PHE A 30 8.98 -23.43 9.12
CA PHE A 30 8.65 -23.04 7.75
C PHE A 30 7.50 -22.02 7.69
N SER A 31 6.44 -22.25 8.48
CA SER A 31 5.30 -21.33 8.56
C SER A 31 5.71 -19.96 9.10
N LEU A 32 6.51 -19.93 10.17
CA LEU A 32 7.05 -18.68 10.73
C LEU A 32 7.96 -17.96 9.73
N MET A 33 8.82 -18.70 9.01
CA MET A 33 9.66 -18.14 7.95
C MET A 33 8.82 -17.49 6.86
N LEU A 34 7.74 -18.15 6.40
CA LEU A 34 6.82 -17.58 5.43
C LEU A 34 6.14 -16.31 5.95
N ILE A 35 5.63 -16.35 7.19
CA ILE A 35 4.99 -15.18 7.82
C ILE A 35 5.97 -13.99 7.87
N VAL A 36 7.21 -14.22 8.30
CA VAL A 36 8.24 -13.17 8.39
C VAL A 36 8.59 -12.63 7.00
N SER A 37 8.77 -13.51 6.02
CA SER A 37 9.09 -13.14 4.63
C SER A 37 7.99 -12.28 4.01
N VAL A 38 6.75 -12.73 4.10
CA VAL A 38 5.58 -12.02 3.56
C VAL A 38 5.38 -10.69 4.30
N THR A 39 5.45 -10.68 5.63
CA THR A 39 5.30 -9.43 6.41
C THR A 39 6.39 -8.42 6.04
N ARG A 40 7.63 -8.86 5.84
CA ARG A 40 8.73 -7.99 5.40
C ARG A 40 8.49 -7.44 3.99
N SER A 41 8.00 -8.28 3.08
CA SER A 41 7.64 -7.87 1.71
C SER A 41 6.51 -6.83 1.73
N ILE A 42 5.43 -7.08 2.47
CA ILE A 42 4.29 -6.15 2.61
C ILE A 42 4.76 -4.82 3.20
N ARG A 43 5.58 -4.84 4.24
CA ARG A 43 6.14 -3.61 4.84
C ARG A 43 7.03 -2.83 3.87
N ALA A 44 7.77 -3.51 3.01
CA ALA A 44 8.56 -2.86 1.97
C ALA A 44 7.66 -2.20 0.90
N MET A 45 6.51 -2.81 0.58
CA MET A 45 5.56 -2.33 -0.42
C MET A 45 4.53 -1.32 0.10
N THR A 46 4.40 -1.20 1.43
CA THR A 46 3.45 -0.30 2.10
C THR A 46 4.21 0.57 3.10
N PRO A 47 4.85 1.66 2.64
CA PRO A 47 5.64 2.50 3.51
C PRO A 47 4.75 3.10 4.61
N PRO A 48 5.20 3.04 5.88
CA PRO A 48 4.42 3.56 7.00
C PRO A 48 4.26 5.07 6.89
N ARG A 49 3.14 5.60 7.41
CA ARG A 49 3.00 7.03 7.62
C ARG A 49 4.05 7.51 8.61
N LEU A 50 4.75 8.57 8.25
CA LEU A 50 5.81 9.16 9.04
C LEU A 50 5.22 10.19 10.02
N PRO A 51 5.85 10.40 11.20
CA PRO A 51 5.48 11.51 12.08
C PRO A 51 5.74 12.86 11.38
N ALA A 52 5.11 13.93 11.86
CA ALA A 52 5.33 15.27 11.31
C ALA A 52 6.82 15.64 11.34
N ALA A 53 7.34 16.11 10.21
CA ALA A 53 8.74 16.48 10.03
C ALA A 53 8.89 18.01 10.05
N GLU A 54 9.99 18.48 10.64
CA GLU A 54 10.39 19.88 10.59
C GLU A 54 11.47 20.08 9.49
N PRO A 55 11.40 21.17 8.70
CA PRO A 55 10.39 22.22 8.73
C PRO A 55 9.05 21.78 8.10
N THR A 56 7.96 22.32 8.63
CA THR A 56 6.63 22.13 8.03
C THR A 56 6.42 23.03 6.81
N LEU A 57 5.88 22.45 5.73
CA LEU A 57 5.56 23.17 4.48
C LEU A 57 4.28 23.98 4.63
N SER A 58 4.15 25.06 3.86
CA SER A 58 2.89 25.80 3.72
C SER A 58 1.79 24.95 3.07
N VAL A 59 0.52 25.34 3.25
CA VAL A 59 -0.60 24.65 2.61
C VAL A 59 -0.46 24.68 1.08
N ARG A 60 0.00 25.79 0.51
CA ARG A 60 0.24 25.92 -0.93
C ARG A 60 1.29 24.93 -1.42
N GLU A 61 2.44 24.85 -0.76
CA GLU A 61 3.50 23.88 -1.12
C GLU A 61 3.02 22.43 -0.99
N CYS A 62 2.19 22.14 0.01
CA CYS A 62 1.57 20.84 0.17
C CYS A 62 0.62 20.48 -0.99
N LEU A 63 -0.17 21.44 -1.46
CA LEU A 63 -1.08 21.27 -2.59
C LEU A 63 -0.32 21.17 -3.92
N ASP A 64 0.73 21.97 -4.11
CA ASP A 64 1.60 21.89 -5.29
C ASP A 64 2.32 20.52 -5.34
N GLY A 65 2.79 20.03 -4.19
CA GLY A 65 3.35 18.70 -4.05
C GLY A 65 2.35 17.59 -4.33
N ALA A 66 1.11 17.71 -3.85
CA ALA A 66 0.03 16.77 -4.14
C ALA A 66 -0.35 16.76 -5.63
N GLN A 67 -0.41 17.94 -6.26
CA GLN A 67 -0.68 18.08 -7.70
C GLN A 67 0.46 17.49 -8.55
N GLN A 68 1.70 17.58 -8.08
CA GLN A 68 2.82 16.90 -8.72
C GLN A 68 2.69 15.38 -8.59
N ALA A 69 2.37 14.87 -7.40
CA ALA A 69 2.14 13.44 -7.19
C ALA A 69 1.03 12.88 -8.08
N TRP A 70 -0.07 13.62 -8.26
CA TRP A 70 -1.13 13.29 -9.21
C TRP A 70 -0.62 13.19 -10.65
N ARG A 71 0.14 14.20 -11.12
CA ARG A 71 0.67 14.22 -12.49
C ARG A 71 1.64 13.08 -12.76
N ASP A 72 2.47 12.73 -11.77
CA ASP A 72 3.39 11.61 -11.91
C ASP A 72 2.64 10.28 -11.95
N LEU A 73 1.54 10.14 -11.20
CA LEU A 73 0.68 8.96 -11.24
C LEU A 73 0.01 8.77 -12.62
N GLU A 74 -0.57 9.82 -13.19
CA GLU A 74 -1.17 9.76 -14.52
C GLU A 74 -0.13 9.50 -15.61
N ARG A 75 1.03 10.16 -15.54
CA ARG A 75 2.11 9.94 -16.50
C ARG A 75 2.55 8.49 -16.53
N GLU A 76 2.75 7.89 -15.37
CA GLU A 76 3.19 6.49 -15.31
C GLU A 76 2.09 5.55 -15.82
N ARG A 77 0.84 5.80 -15.41
CA ARG A 77 -0.30 5.04 -15.92
C ARG A 77 -0.33 5.05 -17.44
N GLU A 78 -0.26 6.23 -18.06
CA GLU A 78 -0.25 6.41 -19.52
C GLU A 78 0.94 5.71 -20.19
N ALA A 79 2.14 5.82 -19.60
CA ALA A 79 3.34 5.18 -20.12
C ALA A 79 3.21 3.65 -20.19
N LEU A 80 2.53 3.06 -19.21
CA LEU A 80 2.34 1.62 -19.09
C LEU A 80 1.22 1.03 -19.96
N VAL A 81 0.32 1.85 -20.53
CA VAL A 81 -0.79 1.37 -21.38
C VAL A 81 -0.31 0.64 -22.64
N ASN A 82 0.85 1.03 -23.19
CA ASN A 82 1.32 0.55 -24.50
C ASN A 82 2.50 -0.43 -24.40
N LEU A 83 2.87 -0.86 -23.19
CA LEU A 83 4.02 -1.73 -22.99
C LEU A 83 3.65 -3.22 -23.15
N SER A 84 4.51 -3.93 -23.88
CA SER A 84 4.45 -5.38 -24.08
C SER A 84 5.84 -5.95 -23.80
N PRO A 85 5.96 -7.04 -23.02
CA PRO A 85 4.90 -7.95 -22.56
C PRO A 85 4.21 -7.51 -21.24
N ALA A 86 2.93 -7.83 -21.07
CA ALA A 86 2.13 -7.40 -19.90
C ALA A 86 2.72 -7.79 -18.53
N HIS A 87 3.50 -8.88 -18.44
CA HIS A 87 4.11 -9.28 -17.16
C HIS A 87 5.20 -8.31 -16.66
N SER A 88 5.87 -7.57 -17.57
CA SER A 88 6.83 -6.54 -17.15
C SER A 88 6.10 -5.30 -16.64
N VAL A 89 4.92 -5.01 -17.18
CA VAL A 89 4.07 -3.88 -16.77
C VAL A 89 3.68 -3.98 -15.30
N ASP A 90 3.23 -5.14 -14.83
CA ASP A 90 2.87 -5.34 -13.42
C ASP A 90 4.08 -5.12 -12.48
N GLN A 91 5.25 -5.62 -12.88
CA GLN A 91 6.47 -5.47 -12.08
C GLN A 91 6.94 -4.00 -12.04
N GLU A 92 6.94 -3.33 -13.18
CA GLU A 92 7.29 -1.91 -13.31
C GLU A 92 6.33 -1.04 -12.49
N TRP A 93 5.02 -1.31 -12.59
CA TRP A 93 4.00 -0.63 -11.80
C TRP A 93 4.21 -0.80 -10.30
N MET A 94 4.51 -2.01 -9.82
CA MET A 94 4.75 -2.24 -8.39
C MET A 94 6.01 -1.54 -7.86
N VAL A 95 7.07 -1.44 -8.69
CA VAL A 95 8.27 -0.66 -8.37
C VAL A 95 7.94 0.83 -8.29
N PHE A 96 7.25 1.36 -9.29
CA PHE A 96 6.77 2.74 -9.30
C PHE A 96 5.90 3.05 -8.08
N ARG A 97 4.85 2.25 -7.84
CA ARG A 97 3.91 2.38 -6.73
C ARG A 97 4.64 2.52 -5.40
N THR A 98 5.63 1.66 -5.15
CA THR A 98 6.40 1.67 -3.91
C THR A 98 7.22 2.95 -3.77
N GLY A 99 7.90 3.39 -4.84
CA GLY A 99 8.66 4.63 -4.86
C GLY A 99 7.78 5.86 -4.69
N TRP A 100 6.66 5.91 -5.40
CA TRP A 100 5.68 6.98 -5.35
C TRP A 100 5.05 7.09 -3.96
N LEU A 101 4.64 5.98 -3.32
CA LEU A 101 4.12 5.99 -1.96
C LEU A 101 5.15 6.49 -0.95
N LYS A 102 6.43 6.10 -1.11
CA LYS A 102 7.50 6.58 -0.23
C LYS A 102 7.63 8.10 -0.31
N GLN A 103 7.63 8.66 -1.51
CA GLN A 103 7.67 10.11 -1.72
C GLN A 103 6.39 10.79 -1.19
N LEU A 104 5.23 10.16 -1.35
CA LEU A 104 3.98 10.67 -0.79
C LEU A 104 4.06 10.74 0.73
N ARG A 105 4.52 9.69 1.42
CA ARG A 105 4.69 9.67 2.89
C ARG A 105 5.67 10.71 3.40
N GLU A 106 6.75 10.95 2.66
CA GLU A 106 7.71 12.02 2.97
C GLU A 106 7.07 13.40 2.82
N ARG A 107 6.24 13.63 1.80
CA ARG A 107 5.51 14.89 1.67
C ARG A 107 4.45 15.05 2.76
N GLU A 108 3.71 13.98 3.09
CA GLU A 108 2.73 13.98 4.17
C GLU A 108 3.34 14.39 5.52
N SER A 109 4.56 13.93 5.82
CA SER A 109 5.25 14.27 7.07
C SER A 109 5.56 15.77 7.16
N HIS A 110 6.08 16.35 6.09
CA HIS A 110 6.34 17.79 6.00
C HIS A 110 5.05 18.63 5.96
N CYS A 111 3.92 18.04 5.56
CA CYS A 111 2.64 18.71 5.54
C CYS A 111 1.89 18.72 6.87
N ALA A 112 2.38 18.03 7.92
CA ALA A 112 1.78 18.01 9.27
C ALA A 112 0.24 17.79 9.25
N LEU A 113 -0.22 16.79 8.48
CA LEU A 113 -1.63 16.60 8.12
C LEU A 113 -2.60 16.34 9.29
N GLU A 114 -2.09 16.04 10.48
CA GLU A 114 -2.92 15.81 11.68
C GLU A 114 -3.44 17.10 12.32
N SER A 115 -2.98 18.27 11.85
CA SER A 115 -3.56 19.57 12.25
C SER A 115 -4.98 19.76 11.71
N ARG A 116 -5.89 20.30 12.54
CA ARG A 116 -7.26 20.66 12.12
C ARG A 116 -7.29 21.66 10.96
N GLU A 117 -6.33 22.58 10.90
CA GLU A 117 -6.24 23.59 9.84
C GLU A 117 -5.91 22.96 8.47
N ARG A 118 -5.39 21.73 8.47
CA ARG A 118 -4.95 20.99 7.29
C ARG A 118 -5.88 19.83 6.93
N ALA A 119 -7.09 19.80 7.49
CA ALA A 119 -8.07 18.75 7.23
C ALA A 119 -8.35 18.57 5.72
N GLN A 120 -8.47 19.67 4.96
CA GLN A 120 -8.69 19.59 3.52
C GLN A 120 -7.48 19.03 2.75
N VAL A 121 -6.27 19.39 3.17
CA VAL A 121 -5.04 18.83 2.59
C VAL A 121 -4.95 17.33 2.89
N LYS A 122 -5.30 16.92 4.11
CA LYS A 122 -5.36 15.50 4.51
C LYS A 122 -6.33 14.71 3.62
N VAL A 123 -7.47 15.29 3.25
CA VAL A 123 -8.42 14.67 2.31
C VAL A 123 -7.78 14.47 0.93
N VAL A 124 -7.08 15.48 0.40
CA VAL A 124 -6.38 15.37 -0.91
C VAL A 124 -5.39 14.20 -0.91
N TYR A 125 -4.51 14.12 0.10
CA TYR A 125 -3.53 13.02 0.19
C TYR A 125 -4.21 11.65 0.35
N GLY A 126 -5.31 11.57 1.11
CA GLY A 126 -6.11 10.35 1.20
C GLY A 126 -6.75 9.93 -0.13
N ARG A 127 -7.23 10.90 -0.94
CA ARG A 127 -7.79 10.62 -2.28
C ARG A 127 -6.72 10.18 -3.27
N LEU A 128 -5.51 10.76 -3.20
CA LEU A 128 -4.37 10.32 -4.00
C LEU A 128 -4.02 8.85 -3.76
N GLU A 129 -3.97 8.44 -2.48
CA GLU A 129 -3.74 7.05 -2.10
C GLU A 129 -4.88 6.13 -2.61
N GLN A 130 -6.13 6.58 -2.51
CA GLN A 130 -7.28 5.84 -3.02
C GLN A 130 -7.22 5.61 -4.54
N VAL A 131 -6.84 6.63 -5.32
CA VAL A 131 -6.72 6.49 -6.78
C VAL A 131 -5.59 5.55 -7.15
N LEU A 132 -4.44 5.63 -6.47
CA LEU A 132 -3.34 4.67 -6.66
C LEU A 132 -3.78 3.22 -6.41
N ASP A 133 -4.52 2.99 -5.32
CA ASP A 133 -5.00 1.65 -4.99
C ASP A 133 -5.97 1.13 -6.06
N LEU A 134 -6.88 1.97 -6.56
CA LEU A 134 -7.78 1.59 -7.67
C LEU A 134 -7.02 1.31 -8.97
N TYR A 135 -5.96 2.06 -9.28
CA TYR A 135 -5.10 1.75 -10.43
C TYR A 135 -4.29 0.47 -10.28
N THR A 136 -4.00 0.07 -9.04
CA THR A 136 -3.27 -1.17 -8.73
C THR A 136 -4.21 -2.39 -8.75
N ILE A 137 -5.48 -2.21 -8.40
CA ILE A 137 -6.47 -3.27 -8.46
C ILE A 137 -6.92 -3.42 -9.93
N HIS A 138 -6.25 -4.28 -10.69
CA HIS A 138 -6.56 -4.61 -12.09
C HIS A 138 -7.89 -5.37 -12.30
N ALA A 139 -8.89 -5.23 -11.42
CA ALA A 139 -10.17 -5.85 -11.64
C ALA A 139 -11.03 -4.94 -12.52
N VAL A 140 -11.42 -5.43 -13.69
CA VAL A 140 -12.40 -4.79 -14.60
C VAL A 140 -13.66 -4.30 -13.86
N GLN A 141 -13.97 -4.94 -12.73
CA GLN A 141 -15.07 -4.60 -11.83
C GLN A 141 -14.97 -3.18 -11.21
N TYR A 142 -13.76 -2.62 -11.09
CA TYR A 142 -13.51 -1.31 -10.48
C TYR A 142 -13.31 -0.18 -11.51
N ALA A 143 -13.39 -0.48 -12.81
CA ALA A 143 -13.20 0.52 -13.86
C ALA A 143 -14.19 1.70 -13.75
N GLY A 144 -15.42 1.44 -13.27
CA GLY A 144 -16.40 2.49 -13.00
C GLY A 144 -16.11 3.33 -11.74
N GLU A 145 -15.40 2.76 -10.76
CA GLU A 145 -15.04 3.45 -9.51
C GLU A 145 -13.86 4.41 -9.70
N VAL A 146 -13.00 4.12 -10.67
CA VAL A 146 -11.87 4.99 -11.03
C VAL A 146 -12.33 6.40 -11.37
N GLY A 147 -13.34 6.56 -12.22
CA GLY A 147 -13.86 7.87 -12.61
C GLY A 147 -14.33 8.69 -11.40
N TYR A 148 -15.16 8.08 -10.55
CA TYR A 148 -15.66 8.72 -9.34
C TYR A 148 -14.55 9.08 -8.34
N ALA A 149 -13.52 8.24 -8.21
CA ALA A 149 -12.39 8.52 -7.33
C ALA A 149 -11.53 9.67 -7.85
N VAL A 150 -11.33 9.75 -9.17
CA VAL A 150 -10.63 10.86 -9.82
C VAL A 150 -11.43 12.16 -9.69
N ASP A 151 -12.74 12.13 -9.93
CA ASP A 151 -13.60 13.31 -9.73
C ASP A 151 -13.55 13.78 -8.26
N GLY A 152 -13.67 12.84 -7.32
CA GLY A 152 -13.56 13.14 -5.89
C GLY A 152 -12.17 13.65 -5.46
N LEU A 153 -11.10 13.33 -6.20
CA LEU A 153 -9.78 13.93 -6.01
C LEU A 153 -9.76 15.38 -6.52
N HIS A 154 -10.36 15.66 -7.68
CA HIS A 154 -10.46 17.01 -8.22
C HIS A 154 -11.27 17.92 -7.29
N ASP A 155 -12.42 17.44 -6.80
CA ASP A 155 -13.23 18.13 -5.80
C ASP A 155 -12.44 18.44 -4.52
N ALA A 156 -11.61 17.50 -4.07
CA ALA A 156 -10.77 17.69 -2.89
C ALA A 156 -9.70 18.77 -3.12
N PHE A 157 -9.09 18.84 -4.32
CA PHE A 157 -8.17 19.91 -4.68
C PHE A 157 -8.86 21.27 -4.68
N GLU A 158 -10.06 21.36 -5.27
CA GLU A 158 -10.84 22.60 -5.30
C GLU A 158 -11.22 23.06 -3.89
N ALA A 159 -11.74 22.15 -3.06
CA ALA A 159 -12.09 22.43 -1.68
C ALA A 159 -10.87 22.88 -0.84
N ALA A 160 -9.71 22.24 -1.05
CA ALA A 160 -8.50 22.61 -0.34
C ALA A 160 -7.94 23.97 -0.79
N ARG A 161 -8.05 24.34 -2.07
CA ARG A 161 -7.67 25.66 -2.59
C ARG A 161 -8.61 26.77 -2.12
N ALA A 162 -9.90 26.47 -1.98
CA ALA A 162 -10.90 27.41 -1.47
C ALA A 162 -10.81 27.63 0.05
N SER A 163 -10.07 26.78 0.77
CA SER A 163 -9.92 26.88 2.22
C SER A 163 -9.16 28.16 2.62
N PRO A 164 -9.60 28.88 3.68
CA PRO A 164 -8.87 30.05 4.20
C PRO A 164 -7.41 29.75 4.58
N ALA A 165 -7.11 28.49 4.91
CA ALA A 165 -5.77 28.01 5.23
C ALA A 165 -4.82 27.94 4.02
N ALA A 166 -5.34 28.00 2.78
CA ALA A 166 -4.53 27.98 1.56
C ALA A 166 -3.69 29.26 1.34
N GLY A 167 -3.89 30.28 2.18
CA GLY A 167 -3.31 31.61 2.03
C GLY A 167 -4.11 32.45 1.04
N ARG A 168 -4.29 33.76 1.32
CA ARG A 168 -4.95 34.67 0.38
C ARG A 168 -4.12 34.75 -0.90
N VAL A 169 -4.79 34.49 -2.03
CA VAL A 169 -4.30 34.90 -3.36
C VAL A 169 -4.10 36.43 -3.31
N PRO A 170 -2.91 36.97 -3.66
CA PRO A 170 -2.76 38.41 -3.86
C PRO A 170 -3.60 38.90 -5.04
#